data_AF-A0A1E4JWV8-F1
#
_entry.id   AF-A0A1E4JWV8-F1
#
_cell.length_a   1.000
_cell.length_b   1.000
_cell.length_c   1.000
_cell.angle_alpha   90.00
_cell.angle_beta   90.00
_cell.angle_gamma   90.00
#
_symmetry.space_group_name_H-M   'P 1'
#
loop_
_entity.id
_entity.type
_entity.pdbx_description
1 polymer ?
#
loop_
_entity_poly.entity_id
_entity_poly.type
_entity_poly.pdbx_seq_one_letter_code
_entity_poly.pdbx_strand_id
1 'polypeptide(L)'
;VNAGGEPHLYPGSPRILEQLLRPQDFLILNEKHAEDAMALRSAMRGTSAAVHERDAYELWLAMLPTRTSRGVVVVDPPYEQTDERARIAVTLAAAHRKWAHGVTVIWYPLKDRAAHVRWKQQLRRLGIPKFLWVEHWLYDADQPGIYNGAGLFIINPPYAFTQALPPLLEALRAALAPEGHKGEIAADWLAD
;
A
#
# COMPACT_ATOMS: atom_id res chain seq x y z
N VAL A 1 -1.92 -23.90 3.46
CA VAL A 1 -2.95 -23.55 2.45
C VAL A 1 -2.49 -23.95 1.04
N ASN A 2 -1.20 -23.87 0.72
CA ASN A 2 -0.61 -24.55 -0.45
C ASN A 2 0.29 -25.69 0.07
N ALA A 3 -0.22 -26.92 0.16
CA ALA A 3 0.52 -28.09 0.69
C ALA A 3 1.04 -29.04 -0.42
N GLY A 4 0.61 -28.83 -1.67
CA GLY A 4 1.09 -29.55 -2.85
C GLY A 4 2.21 -28.78 -3.58
N GLY A 5 2.65 -29.33 -4.71
CA GLY A 5 3.70 -28.72 -5.54
C GLY A 5 3.26 -27.46 -6.31
N GLU A 6 1.95 -27.23 -6.47
CA GLU A 6 1.40 -26.06 -7.16
C GLU A 6 0.64 -25.12 -6.22
N PRO A 7 0.79 -23.80 -6.37
CA PRO A 7 0.03 -22.83 -5.60
C PRO A 7 -1.40 -22.71 -6.14
N HIS A 8 -2.39 -22.95 -5.27
CA HIS A 8 -3.81 -22.79 -5.62
C HIS A 8 -4.41 -21.50 -5.07
N LEU A 9 -3.83 -20.95 -4.01
CA LEU A 9 -4.34 -19.79 -3.31
C LEU A 9 -3.23 -18.77 -3.08
N TYR A 10 -3.51 -17.52 -3.41
CA TYR A 10 -2.66 -16.38 -3.09
C TYR A 10 -3.27 -15.61 -1.90
N PRO A 11 -2.58 -15.48 -0.76
CA PRO A 11 -3.12 -14.79 0.39
C PRO A 11 -3.16 -13.28 0.13
N GLY A 12 -4.34 -12.68 0.28
CA GLY A 12 -4.48 -11.22 0.30
C GLY A 12 -3.81 -10.60 1.54
N SER A 13 -3.64 -9.27 1.51
CA SER A 13 -3.04 -8.51 2.61
C SER A 13 -3.65 -8.79 4.00
N PRO A 14 -4.97 -9.06 4.17
CA PRO A 14 -5.51 -9.39 5.50
C PRO A 14 -4.90 -10.66 6.10
N ARG A 15 -4.70 -11.70 5.28
CA ARG A 15 -4.12 -12.98 5.71
C ARG A 15 -2.63 -12.89 5.97
N ILE A 16 -1.91 -12.09 5.18
CA ILE A 16 -0.49 -11.84 5.41
C ILE A 16 -0.30 -11.10 6.73
N LEU A 17 -1.05 -10.02 6.94
CA LEU A 17 -0.96 -9.23 8.17
C LEU A 17 -1.35 -10.04 9.40
N GLU A 18 -2.43 -10.81 9.35
CA GLU A 18 -2.87 -11.65 10.46
C GLU A 18 -1.79 -12.64 10.92
N GLN A 19 -1.08 -13.28 9.98
CA GLN A 19 0.01 -14.22 10.30
C GLN A 19 1.27 -13.54 10.86
N LEU A 20 1.48 -12.25 10.56
CA LEU A 20 2.64 -11.50 11.03
C LEU A 20 2.41 -10.83 12.39
N LEU A 21 1.16 -10.68 12.83
CA LEU A 21 0.82 -10.05 14.10
C LEU A 21 1.12 -10.95 15.29
N ARG A 22 1.47 -10.32 16.41
CA ARG A 22 1.66 -11.01 17.70
C ARG A 22 0.36 -10.97 18.51
N PRO A 23 0.21 -11.80 19.56
CA PRO A 23 -1.02 -11.84 20.34
C PRO A 23 -1.49 -10.51 20.95
N GLN A 24 -0.56 -9.56 21.19
CA GLN A 24 -0.87 -8.23 21.73
C GLN A 24 -1.21 -7.18 20.68
N ASP A 25 -1.02 -7.48 19.40
CA ASP A 25 -1.30 -6.55 18.32
C ASP A 25 -2.77 -6.67 17.87
N PHE A 26 -3.30 -5.61 17.25
CA PHE A 26 -4.70 -5.56 16.80
C PHE A 26 -4.76 -5.37 15.28
N LEU A 27 -5.59 -6.18 14.62
CA LEU A 27 -5.86 -6.05 13.19
C LEU A 27 -7.24 -5.41 12.97
N ILE A 28 -7.27 -4.32 12.23
CA ILE A 28 -8.49 -3.67 11.77
C ILE A 28 -8.50 -3.75 10.25
N LEU A 29 -9.56 -4.30 9.70
CA LEU A 29 -9.77 -4.49 8.27
C LEU A 29 -11.03 -3.77 7.84
N ASN A 30 -11.05 -3.24 6.63
CA ASN A 30 -12.20 -2.54 6.09
C ASN A 30 -12.40 -2.90 4.63
N GLU A 31 -13.63 -3.22 4.28
CA GLU A 31 -14.06 -3.47 2.91
C GLU A 31 -15.41 -2.79 2.69
N LYS A 32 -15.53 -1.95 1.66
CA LYS A 32 -16.75 -1.18 1.39
C LYS A 32 -17.82 -2.05 0.72
N HIS A 33 -17.44 -3.04 -0.08
CA HIS A 33 -18.37 -3.91 -0.78
C HIS A 33 -18.92 -5.00 0.15
N ALA A 34 -20.24 -5.06 0.31
CA ALA A 34 -20.87 -5.96 1.27
C ALA A 34 -20.53 -7.45 1.04
N GLU A 35 -20.47 -7.87 -0.23
CA GLU A 35 -20.11 -9.25 -0.61
C GLU A 35 -18.68 -9.60 -0.19
N ASP A 36 -17.72 -8.74 -0.53
CA ASP A 36 -16.31 -8.93 -0.17
C ASP A 36 -16.10 -8.80 1.35
N ALA A 37 -16.84 -7.92 2.03
CA ALA A 37 -16.82 -7.81 3.49
C ALA A 37 -17.32 -9.10 4.17
N MET A 38 -18.35 -9.76 3.61
CA MET A 38 -18.80 -11.07 4.09
C MET A 38 -17.74 -12.15 3.87
N ALA A 39 -17.12 -12.19 2.68
CA ALA A 39 -16.04 -13.12 2.38
C ALA A 39 -14.84 -12.90 3.32
N LEU A 40 -14.48 -11.64 3.57
CA LEU A 40 -13.42 -11.24 4.48
C LEU A 40 -13.71 -11.63 5.93
N ARG A 41 -14.94 -11.42 6.42
CA ARG A 41 -15.37 -11.91 7.74
C ARG A 41 -15.26 -13.42 7.85
N SER A 42 -15.66 -14.15 6.79
CA SER A 42 -15.53 -15.60 6.75
C SER A 42 -14.06 -16.05 6.79
N ALA A 43 -13.19 -15.39 6.01
CA ALA A 43 -11.76 -15.64 6.03
C ALA A 43 -11.17 -15.35 7.42
N MET A 44 -11.54 -14.25 8.07
CA MET A 44 -10.98 -13.89 9.38
C MET A 44 -11.60 -14.64 10.57
N ARG A 45 -12.49 -15.60 10.33
CA ARG A 45 -13.12 -16.39 11.40
C ARG A 45 -12.07 -17.07 12.27
N GLY A 46 -12.20 -16.92 13.59
CA GLY A 46 -11.27 -17.49 14.57
C GLY A 46 -10.04 -16.63 14.87
N THR A 47 -9.88 -15.51 14.18
CA THR A 47 -8.82 -14.51 14.45
C THR A 47 -9.37 -13.40 15.35
N SER A 48 -8.49 -12.56 15.89
CA SER A 48 -8.87 -11.35 16.66
C SER A 48 -9.15 -10.13 15.77
N ALA A 49 -9.18 -10.28 14.45
CA ALA A 49 -9.33 -9.16 13.52
C ALA A 49 -10.74 -8.55 13.55
N ALA A 50 -10.81 -7.22 13.64
CA ALA A 50 -12.06 -6.47 13.51
C ALA A 50 -12.31 -6.13 12.03
N VAL A 51 -13.42 -6.60 11.46
CA VAL A 51 -13.79 -6.33 10.06
C VAL A 51 -14.93 -5.31 10.00
N HIS A 52 -14.66 -4.18 9.36
CA HIS A 52 -15.59 -3.09 9.13
C HIS A 52 -16.07 -3.04 7.68
N GLU A 53 -17.27 -2.50 7.49
CA GLU A 53 -17.87 -2.27 6.19
C GLU A 53 -18.26 -0.79 6.09
N ARG A 54 -17.28 0.04 5.71
CA ARG A 54 -17.37 1.51 5.73
C ARG A 54 -16.56 2.15 4.60
N ASP A 55 -16.74 3.45 4.42
CA ASP A 55 -15.79 4.23 3.61
C ASP A 55 -14.40 4.21 4.29
N ALA A 56 -13.39 3.81 3.52
CA ALA A 56 -12.05 3.57 4.05
C ALA A 56 -11.40 4.86 4.57
N TYR A 57 -11.63 6.00 3.91
CA TYR A 57 -11.01 7.27 4.30
C TYR A 57 -11.64 7.86 5.56
N GLU A 58 -12.97 7.74 5.69
CA GLU A 58 -13.67 8.07 6.92
C GLU A 58 -13.16 7.20 8.09
N LEU A 59 -13.12 5.88 7.89
CA LEU A 59 -12.68 4.96 8.92
C LEU A 59 -11.23 5.20 9.32
N TRP A 60 -10.34 5.42 8.35
CA TRP A 60 -8.93 5.70 8.61
C TRP A 60 -8.79 6.90 9.56
N LEU A 61 -9.48 8.01 9.30
CA LEU A 61 -9.41 9.18 10.18
C LEU A 61 -10.10 8.98 11.52
N ALA A 62 -11.12 8.11 11.61
CA ALA A 62 -11.82 7.78 12.85
C ALA A 62 -10.97 6.88 13.78
N MET A 63 -10.06 6.09 13.21
CA MET A 63 -9.16 5.20 13.96
C MET A 63 -7.89 5.89 14.46
N LEU A 64 -7.68 7.17 14.12
CA LEU A 64 -6.51 7.94 14.51
C LEU A 64 -6.82 9.01 15.58
N PRO A 65 -5.95 9.17 16.61
CA PRO A 65 -4.75 8.37 16.86
C PRO A 65 -5.09 6.96 17.38
N THR A 66 -4.24 5.99 17.08
CA THR A 66 -4.39 4.61 17.55
C THR A 66 -4.19 4.52 19.07
N ARG A 67 -4.82 3.53 19.72
CA ARG A 67 -4.65 3.27 21.17
C ARG A 67 -3.19 3.01 21.55
N THR A 68 -2.45 2.35 20.67
CA THR A 68 -1.00 2.17 20.77
C THR A 68 -0.30 3.24 19.95
N SER A 69 0.79 3.83 20.44
CA SER A 69 1.55 4.82 19.66
C SER A 69 2.23 4.24 18.41
N ARG A 70 2.24 2.90 18.26
CA ARG A 70 2.81 2.14 17.15
C ARG A 70 1.71 1.52 16.31
N GLY A 71 1.90 1.50 15.00
CA GLY A 71 1.03 0.82 14.05
C GLY A 71 1.47 1.03 12.61
N VAL A 72 0.86 0.27 11.72
CA VAL A 72 0.98 0.39 10.27
C VAL A 72 -0.42 0.51 9.69
N VAL A 73 -0.61 1.44 8.75
CA VAL A 73 -1.82 1.49 7.91
C VAL A 73 -1.42 1.13 6.49
N VAL A 74 -2.15 0.19 5.88
CA VAL A 74 -2.02 -0.16 4.46
C VAL A 74 -3.26 0.36 3.74
N VAL A 75 -3.04 1.19 2.72
CA VAL A 75 -4.08 1.80 1.89
C VAL A 75 -3.91 1.25 0.48
N ASP A 76 -4.86 0.42 0.06
CA ASP A 76 -4.84 -0.28 -1.23
C ASP A 76 -6.18 -0.09 -1.95
N PRO A 77 -6.44 1.11 -2.51
CA PRO A 77 -7.69 1.39 -3.18
C PRO A 77 -7.67 0.85 -4.62
N PRO A 78 -8.85 0.61 -5.23
CA PRO A 78 -8.93 0.07 -6.59
C PRO A 78 -8.60 1.09 -7.69
N TYR A 79 -8.56 2.39 -7.37
CA TYR A 79 -8.36 3.50 -8.33
C TYR A 79 -9.37 3.54 -9.49
N GLU A 80 -10.62 3.16 -9.22
CA GLU A 80 -11.73 3.26 -10.16
C GLU A 80 -12.31 4.68 -10.24
N GLN A 81 -12.27 5.42 -9.13
CA GLN A 81 -12.75 6.79 -9.07
C GLN A 81 -11.67 7.76 -9.57
N THR A 82 -12.08 8.79 -10.31
CA THR A 82 -11.15 9.79 -10.87
C THR A 82 -10.51 10.68 -9.80
N ASP A 83 -11.18 10.85 -8.66
CA ASP A 83 -10.74 11.66 -7.53
C ASP A 83 -10.01 10.87 -6.44
N GLU A 84 -9.81 9.55 -6.61
CA GLU A 84 -9.19 8.67 -5.62
C GLU A 84 -7.84 9.21 -5.11
N ARG A 85 -6.98 9.64 -6.04
CA ARG A 85 -5.67 10.25 -5.74
C ARG A 85 -5.78 11.53 -4.90
N ALA A 86 -6.81 12.33 -5.14
CA ALA A 86 -7.06 13.55 -4.38
C ALA A 86 -7.59 13.22 -2.98
N ARG A 87 -8.51 12.25 -2.86
CA ARG A 87 -9.02 11.74 -1.57
C ARG A 87 -7.89 11.18 -0.72
N ILE A 88 -6.97 10.40 -1.30
CA ILE A 88 -5.76 9.92 -0.62
C ILE A 88 -4.92 11.08 -0.12
N ALA A 89 -4.61 12.08 -0.96
CA ALA A 89 -3.75 13.19 -0.57
C ALA A 89 -4.34 14.00 0.61
N VAL A 90 -5.65 14.29 0.55
CA VAL A 90 -6.37 14.99 1.63
C VAL A 90 -6.38 14.16 2.92
N THR A 91 -6.67 12.86 2.79
CA THR A 91 -6.78 11.96 3.95
C THR A 91 -5.41 11.72 4.59
N LEU A 92 -4.36 11.50 3.79
CA LEU A 92 -2.99 11.36 4.28
C LEU A 92 -2.54 12.61 5.05
N ALA A 93 -2.84 13.81 4.55
CA ALA A 93 -2.51 15.05 5.24
C ALA A 93 -3.22 15.15 6.60
N ALA A 94 -4.49 14.76 6.67
CA ALA A 94 -5.25 14.75 7.93
C ALA A 94 -4.78 13.65 8.90
N ALA A 95 -4.50 12.46 8.38
CA ALA A 95 -4.00 11.32 9.14
C ALA A 95 -2.63 11.62 9.76
N HIS A 96 -1.70 12.17 8.98
CA HIS A 96 -0.38 12.54 9.45
C HIS A 96 -0.44 13.60 10.57
N ARG A 97 -1.34 14.59 10.48
CA ARG A 97 -1.54 15.56 11.58
C ARG A 97 -2.03 14.92 12.87
N LYS A 98 -2.89 13.90 12.78
CA LYS A 98 -3.41 13.17 13.95
C LYS A 98 -2.40 12.16 14.52
N TRP A 99 -1.55 11.59 13.67
CA TRP A 99 -0.69 10.46 14.01
C TRP A 99 0.62 10.48 13.21
N ALA A 100 1.48 11.46 13.52
CA ALA A 100 2.68 11.77 12.74
C ALA A 100 3.77 10.68 12.76
N HIS A 101 3.76 9.77 13.74
CA HIS A 101 4.79 8.73 13.91
C HIS A 101 4.39 7.37 13.34
N GLY A 102 3.15 7.22 12.89
CA GLY A 102 2.67 5.98 12.30
C GLY A 102 3.33 5.67 10.97
N VAL A 103 3.44 4.39 10.63
CA VAL A 103 3.84 3.97 9.29
C VAL A 103 2.60 3.92 8.42
N THR A 104 2.65 4.58 7.25
CA THR A 104 1.57 4.51 6.27
C THR A 104 2.14 4.00 4.96
N VAL A 105 1.54 2.94 4.42
CA VAL A 105 1.87 2.35 3.13
C VAL A 105 0.68 2.55 2.20
N ILE A 106 0.90 3.17 1.05
CA ILE A 106 -0.15 3.41 0.05
C ILE A 106 0.30 2.75 -1.24
N TRP A 107 -0.44 1.75 -1.70
CA TRP A 107 -0.24 1.16 -3.01
C TRP A 107 -0.89 2.02 -4.09
N TYR A 108 -0.28 2.07 -5.27
CA TYR A 108 -0.86 2.73 -6.43
C TYR A 108 -0.44 2.10 -7.76
N PRO A 109 -1.31 2.12 -8.77
CA PRO A 109 -0.96 1.71 -10.11
C PRO A 109 -0.25 2.82 -10.89
N LEU A 110 0.68 2.40 -11.75
CA LEU A 110 1.35 3.24 -12.72
C LEU A 110 0.70 3.05 -14.10
N LYS A 111 -0.13 4.01 -14.53
CA LYS A 111 -0.77 4.02 -15.85
C LYS A 111 -0.11 5.05 -16.78
N ASP A 112 -0.10 6.30 -16.35
CA ASP A 112 0.41 7.46 -17.07
C ASP A 112 1.48 8.18 -16.23
N ARG A 113 2.69 8.34 -16.80
CA ARG A 113 3.81 9.02 -16.13
C ARG A 113 3.48 10.46 -15.79
N ALA A 114 2.82 11.20 -16.68
CA ALA A 114 2.55 12.61 -16.47
C ALA A 114 1.59 12.84 -15.29
N ALA A 115 0.51 12.07 -15.18
CA ALA A 115 -0.43 12.08 -14.07
C ALA A 115 0.24 11.64 -12.77
N HIS A 116 1.14 10.66 -12.83
CA HIS A 116 1.89 10.22 -11.65
C HIS A 116 2.86 11.29 -11.14
N VAL A 117 3.62 11.94 -12.04
CA VAL A 117 4.50 13.07 -11.68
C VAL A 117 3.71 14.21 -11.04
N ARG A 118 2.54 14.57 -11.59
CA ARG A 118 1.67 15.59 -10.97
C ARG A 118 1.23 15.20 -9.56
N TRP A 119 0.91 13.93 -9.34
CA TRP A 119 0.49 13.46 -8.02
C TRP A 119 1.65 13.43 -7.02
N LYS A 120 2.86 13.02 -7.43
CA LYS A 120 4.09 13.16 -6.62
C LYS A 120 4.32 14.61 -6.19
N GLN A 121 4.15 15.58 -7.10
CA GLN A 121 4.28 16.99 -6.77
C GLN A 121 3.20 17.47 -5.78
N GLN A 122 1.96 17.01 -5.91
CA GLN A 122 0.90 17.31 -4.95
C GLN A 122 1.23 16.75 -3.55
N LEU A 123 1.70 15.51 -3.48
CA LEU A 123 2.08 14.85 -2.22
C LEU A 123 3.31 15.51 -1.59
N ARG A 124 4.31 15.93 -2.38
CA ARG A 124 5.49 16.66 -1.89
C ARG A 124 5.09 17.97 -1.20
N ARG A 125 4.08 18.68 -1.71
CA ARG A 125 3.56 19.93 -1.11
C ARG A 125 2.91 19.73 0.26
N LEU A 126 2.61 18.49 0.66
CA LEU A 126 2.09 18.22 2.01
C LEU A 126 3.16 18.43 3.10
N GLY A 127 4.45 18.47 2.73
CA GLY A 127 5.54 18.71 3.69
C GLY A 127 5.70 17.59 4.72
N ILE A 128 5.27 16.37 4.38
CA ILE A 128 5.41 15.20 5.26
C ILE A 128 6.86 14.71 5.18
N PRO A 129 7.59 14.63 6.32
CA PRO A 129 8.97 14.14 6.33
C PRO A 129 9.01 12.62 6.16
N LYS A 130 10.19 12.07 5.82
CA LYS A 130 10.42 10.62 5.70
C LYS A 130 9.40 9.94 4.79
N PHE A 131 9.22 10.52 3.61
CA PHE A 131 8.25 10.07 2.63
C PHE A 131 8.99 9.36 1.50
N LEU A 132 9.10 8.03 1.57
CA LEU A 132 9.73 7.20 0.55
C LEU A 132 8.72 6.82 -0.53
N TRP A 133 9.15 6.74 -1.77
CA TRP A 133 8.43 6.02 -2.82
C TRP A 133 9.27 4.86 -3.35
N VAL A 134 8.59 3.80 -3.79
CA VAL A 134 9.18 2.67 -4.53
C VAL A 134 8.28 2.44 -5.73
N GLU A 135 8.82 2.47 -6.94
CA GLU A 135 8.07 2.34 -8.19
C GLU A 135 8.72 1.28 -9.05
N HIS A 136 7.92 0.31 -9.52
CA HIS A 136 8.34 -0.67 -10.52
C HIS A 136 7.58 -0.44 -11.82
N TRP A 137 8.26 0.07 -12.83
CA TRP A 137 7.83 0.14 -14.22
C TRP A 137 8.23 -1.16 -14.92
N LEU A 138 7.25 -1.92 -15.39
CA LEU A 138 7.47 -3.25 -15.97
C LEU A 138 8.05 -3.18 -17.39
N TYR A 139 7.70 -2.14 -18.13
CA TYR A 139 8.05 -1.98 -19.55
C TYR A 139 9.08 -0.87 -19.75
N ASP A 140 9.95 -1.05 -20.74
CA ASP A 140 11.00 -0.08 -21.09
C ASP A 140 10.41 1.21 -21.73
N ALA A 141 9.15 1.17 -22.17
CA ALA A 141 8.39 2.30 -22.68
C ALA A 141 6.91 2.18 -22.26
N ASP A 142 6.25 3.33 -22.08
CA ASP A 142 4.85 3.39 -21.66
C ASP A 142 3.94 2.68 -22.68
N GLN A 143 3.15 1.75 -22.18
CA GLN A 143 2.14 0.99 -22.89
C GLN A 143 0.77 1.64 -22.66
N PRO A 144 0.14 2.21 -23.69
CA PRO A 144 -1.19 2.80 -23.58
C PRO A 144 -2.25 1.75 -23.22
N GLY A 145 -3.19 2.12 -22.35
CA GLY A 145 -4.36 1.28 -22.04
C GLY A 145 -4.13 0.13 -21.06
N ILE A 146 -2.91 -0.06 -20.57
CA ILE A 146 -2.59 -1.08 -19.55
C ILE A 146 -1.91 -0.47 -18.31
N TYR A 147 -1.75 -1.30 -17.28
CA TYR A 147 -0.91 -0.98 -16.14
C TYR A 147 0.56 -1.15 -16.53
N ASN A 148 1.29 -0.03 -16.55
CA ASN A 148 2.73 0.00 -16.80
C ASN A 148 3.56 -0.45 -15.60
N GLY A 149 2.91 -0.64 -14.45
CA GLY A 149 3.55 -1.05 -13.22
C GLY A 149 2.74 -0.67 -12.00
N ALA A 150 3.41 -0.67 -10.86
CA ALA A 150 2.84 -0.23 -9.58
C ALA A 150 3.92 0.38 -8.69
N GLY A 151 3.48 1.12 -7.69
CA GLY A 151 4.36 1.67 -6.68
C GLY A 151 3.75 1.67 -5.28
N LEU A 152 4.62 1.94 -4.33
CA LEU A 152 4.30 2.15 -2.92
C LEU A 152 4.78 3.53 -2.52
N PHE A 153 3.94 4.24 -1.80
CA PHE A 153 4.30 5.39 -0.99
C PHE A 153 4.40 4.91 0.45
N ILE A 154 5.52 5.18 1.12
CA ILE A 154 5.79 4.73 2.48
C ILE A 154 6.21 5.93 3.33
N ILE A 155 5.35 6.30 4.27
CA ILE A 155 5.60 7.37 5.24
C ILE A 155 6.16 6.74 6.51
N ASN A 156 7.23 7.33 7.04
CA ASN A 156 7.99 6.83 8.19
C ASN A 156 8.47 5.36 7.99
N PRO A 157 9.13 5.02 6.86
CA PRO A 157 9.60 3.65 6.66
C PRO A 157 10.57 3.23 7.78
N PRO A 158 10.48 1.99 8.29
CA PRO A 158 11.46 1.49 9.25
C PRO A 158 12.89 1.54 8.68
N TYR A 159 13.87 1.94 9.49
CA TYR A 159 15.26 2.08 9.03
C TYR A 159 15.82 0.76 8.45
N ALA A 160 15.61 -0.36 9.15
CA ALA A 160 16.04 -1.67 8.69
C ALA A 160 15.43 -2.06 7.33
N PHE A 161 14.19 -1.63 7.04
CA PHE A 161 13.56 -1.84 5.74
C PHE A 161 14.30 -1.06 4.65
N THR A 162 14.61 0.22 4.89
CA THR A 162 15.33 1.05 3.90
C THR A 162 16.73 0.53 3.60
N GLN A 163 17.43 -0.05 4.58
CA GLN A 163 18.76 -0.64 4.37
C GLN A 163 18.72 -1.93 3.55
N ALA A 164 17.68 -2.75 3.73
CA ALA A 164 17.52 -4.01 3.01
C ALA A 164 16.97 -3.81 1.59
N LEU A 165 16.47 -2.62 1.26
CA LEU A 165 15.73 -2.37 0.03
C LEU A 165 16.56 -2.55 -1.26
N PRO A 166 17.79 -2.01 -1.40
CA PRO A 166 18.51 -2.06 -2.69
C PRO A 166 18.68 -3.46 -3.31
N PRO A 167 19.16 -4.50 -2.59
CA PRO A 167 19.26 -5.84 -3.18
C PRO A 167 17.88 -6.47 -3.46
N LEU A 168 16.85 -6.13 -2.69
CA LEU A 168 15.49 -6.63 -2.92
C LEU A 168 14.88 -6.04 -4.20
N LEU A 169 15.11 -4.75 -4.46
CA LEU A 169 14.60 -4.09 -5.66
C LEU A 169 15.15 -4.77 -6.91
N GLU A 170 16.46 -4.96 -7.00
CA GLU A 170 17.07 -5.58 -8.18
C GLU A 170 16.59 -7.02 -8.41
N ALA A 171 16.44 -7.80 -7.33
CA ALA A 171 15.88 -9.14 -7.42
C ALA A 171 14.42 -9.13 -7.92
N LEU A 172 13.59 -8.19 -7.43
CA LEU A 172 12.20 -8.04 -7.87
C LEU A 172 12.09 -7.57 -9.33
N ARG A 173 12.94 -6.63 -9.75
CA ARG A 173 13.00 -6.18 -11.15
C ARG A 173 13.28 -7.35 -12.08
N ALA A 174 14.34 -8.11 -11.80
CA ALA A 174 14.75 -9.24 -12.63
C ALA A 174 13.70 -10.37 -12.67
N ALA A 175 12.98 -10.59 -11.56
CA ALA A 175 11.99 -11.66 -11.46
C ALA A 175 10.63 -11.31 -12.10
N LEU A 176 10.25 -10.02 -12.14
CA LEU A 176 8.90 -9.59 -12.51
C LEU A 176 8.84 -8.81 -13.84
N ALA A 177 9.97 -8.43 -14.43
CA ALA A 177 9.97 -7.80 -15.75
C ALA A 177 9.39 -8.77 -16.81
N PRO A 178 8.43 -8.33 -17.65
CA PRO A 178 7.90 -9.16 -18.72
C PRO A 178 8.97 -9.56 -19.73
N GLU A 179 8.77 -10.68 -20.43
CA GLU A 179 9.70 -11.15 -21.45
C GLU A 179 9.96 -10.06 -22.51
N GLY A 180 11.24 -9.86 -22.83
CA GLY A 180 11.66 -8.82 -23.78
C GLY A 180 11.80 -7.41 -23.19
N HIS A 181 11.49 -7.21 -21.91
CA HIS A 181 11.66 -5.94 -21.21
C HIS A 181 12.66 -6.05 -20.07
N LYS A 182 13.45 -4.98 -19.85
CA LYS A 182 14.29 -4.89 -18.65
C LYS A 182 13.50 -4.39 -17.46
N GLY A 183 12.53 -3.50 -17.71
CA GLY A 183 11.82 -2.78 -16.67
C GLY A 183 12.75 -1.89 -15.84
N GLU A 184 12.17 -1.08 -14.98
CA GLU A 184 12.87 -0.18 -14.07
C GLU A 184 12.19 -0.23 -12.71
N ILE A 185 12.96 -0.52 -11.67
CA ILE A 185 12.51 -0.33 -10.29
C ILE A 185 13.39 0.72 -9.64
N ALA A 186 12.77 1.70 -8.99
CA ALA A 186 13.47 2.78 -8.33
C ALA A 186 12.82 3.09 -6.99
N ALA A 187 13.61 3.62 -6.07
CA ALA A 187 13.12 4.15 -4.81
C ALA A 187 13.87 5.43 -4.47
N ASP A 188 13.14 6.43 -4.00
CA ASP A 188 13.73 7.70 -3.57
C ASP A 188 12.81 8.42 -2.56
N TRP A 189 13.34 9.43 -1.90
CA TRP A 189 12.59 10.29 -1.00
C TRP A 189 11.83 11.35 -1.79
N LEU A 190 10.54 11.47 -1.50
CA LEU A 190 9.66 12.47 -2.11
C LEU A 190 9.97 13.89 -1.59
N ALA A 191 10.38 13.98 -0.32
CA ALA A 191 10.80 15.18 0.38
C ALA A 191 12.03 14.86 1.23
N ASP A 192 13.00 15.79 1.22
CA ASP A 192 14.24 15.75 2.00
C ASP A 192 13.99 15.91 3.51
#